data_AF-A0A3D2WJU7-F1
#
_entry.id   AF-A0A3D2WJU7-F1
#
_cell.length_a   1.000
_cell.length_b   1.000
_cell.length_c   1.000
_cell.angle_alpha   90.00
_cell.angle_beta   90.00
_cell.angle_gamma   90.00
#
_symmetry.space_group_name_H-M   'P 1'
#
loop_
_entity.id
_entity.type
_entity.pdbx_description
1 polymer ?
#
loop_
_entity_poly.entity_id
_entity_poly.type
_entity_poly.pdbx_seq_one_letter_code
_entity_poly.pdbx_strand_id
1 'polypeptide(L)'
;MEMYIWNTVIVLSKIVFYVGFACIAGYTFFRQIFENNESHTNAVIANLTWTRTYIVMALIANITWFFASTGAMAEEGIQGAIDADILAIMWDSSVGTGALLRALGLVTAIIALALRFKLAVNSYLKQSALMLSLLILAYSFTLLGHISELGTIEKGLLILHVLVMAWWFGALLPLKQACHQLSYAELHLLMESFGKQ
;
A
#
# COMPACT_ATOMS: atom_id res chain seq x y z
N MET A 1 24.80 -11.35 15.70
CA MET A 1 23.62 -10.63 16.25
C MET A 1 23.07 -9.61 15.25
N GLU A 2 23.91 -8.93 14.48
CA GLU A 2 23.49 -7.86 13.56
C GLU A 2 22.58 -8.32 12.42
N MET A 3 22.82 -9.51 11.87
CA MET A 3 21.96 -10.12 10.85
C MET A 3 20.50 -10.32 11.33
N TYR A 4 20.29 -10.64 12.62
CA TYR A 4 18.94 -10.76 13.19
C TYR A 4 18.24 -9.41 13.31
N ILE A 5 18.99 -8.35 13.64
CA ILE A 5 18.46 -6.99 13.75
C ILE A 5 18.00 -6.52 12.37
N TRP A 6 18.83 -6.67 11.35
CA TRP A 6 18.48 -6.29 9.98
C TRP A 6 17.28 -7.05 9.45
N ASN A 7 17.25 -8.37 9.61
CA ASN A 7 16.12 -9.18 9.18
C ASN A 7 14.82 -8.79 9.91
N THR A 8 14.88 -8.47 11.19
CA THR A 8 13.71 -8.00 11.95
C THR A 8 13.20 -6.67 11.40
N VAL A 9 14.10 -5.71 11.14
CA VAL A 9 13.73 -4.41 10.56
C VAL A 9 13.14 -4.57 9.15
N ILE A 10 13.72 -5.44 8.33
CA ILE A 10 13.22 -5.77 6.99
C ILE A 10 11.79 -6.33 7.06
N VAL A 11 11.54 -7.31 7.93
CA VAL A 11 10.22 -7.94 8.09
C VAL A 11 9.21 -6.91 8.59
N LEU A 12 9.55 -6.14 9.63
CA LEU A 12 8.66 -5.11 10.17
C LEU A 12 8.31 -4.06 9.12
N SER A 13 9.30 -3.61 8.35
CA SER A 13 9.09 -2.64 7.27
C SER A 13 8.17 -3.17 6.18
N LYS A 14 8.31 -4.46 5.81
CA LYS A 14 7.39 -5.12 4.87
C LYS A 14 5.96 -5.17 5.41
N ILE A 15 5.76 -5.49 6.69
CA ILE A 15 4.42 -5.50 7.31
C ILE A 15 3.78 -4.11 7.23
N VAL A 16 4.51 -3.05 7.61
CA VAL A 16 4.00 -1.68 7.54
C VAL A 16 3.67 -1.29 6.10
N PHE A 17 4.51 -1.67 5.14
CA PHE A 17 4.24 -1.47 3.72
C PHE A 17 2.97 -2.19 3.25
N TYR A 18 2.78 -3.46 3.64
CA TYR A 18 1.58 -4.23 3.28
C TYR A 18 0.30 -3.65 3.87
N VAL A 19 0.36 -3.14 5.11
CA VAL A 19 -0.77 -2.42 5.71
C VAL A 19 -1.11 -1.18 4.89
N GLY A 20 -0.11 -0.37 4.49
CA GLY A 20 -0.33 0.79 3.63
C GLY A 20 -0.93 0.43 2.26
N PHE A 21 -0.42 -0.64 1.63
CA PHE A 21 -0.95 -1.16 0.37
C PHE A 21 -2.42 -1.59 0.48
N ALA A 22 -2.78 -2.33 1.53
CA ALA A 22 -4.17 -2.69 1.82
C ALA A 22 -5.04 -1.46 2.08
N CYS A 23 -4.52 -0.44 2.79
CA CYS A 23 -5.25 0.81 3.02
C CYS A 23 -5.55 1.58 1.72
N ILE A 24 -4.63 1.60 0.75
CA ILE A 24 -4.85 2.20 -0.57
C ILE A 24 -5.96 1.44 -1.30
N ALA A 25 -5.89 0.10 -1.31
CA ALA A 25 -6.91 -0.73 -1.96
C ALA A 25 -8.29 -0.50 -1.33
N GLY A 26 -8.36 -0.53 0.00
CA GLY A 26 -9.58 -0.28 0.76
C GLY A 26 -10.21 1.07 0.44
N TYR A 27 -9.41 2.14 0.45
CA TYR A 27 -9.92 3.46 0.07
C TYR A 27 -10.38 3.51 -1.38
N THR A 28 -9.63 2.91 -2.31
CA THR A 28 -9.94 2.96 -3.74
C THR A 28 -11.27 2.27 -4.06
N PHE A 29 -11.51 1.07 -3.54
CA PHE A 29 -12.73 0.31 -3.85
C PHE A 29 -13.93 0.75 -3.02
N PHE A 30 -13.75 0.99 -1.72
CA PHE A 30 -14.90 1.22 -0.83
C PHE A 30 -15.34 2.67 -0.73
N ARG A 31 -14.53 3.65 -1.17
CA ARG A 31 -14.89 5.08 -1.15
C ARG A 31 -16.26 5.36 -1.76
N GLN A 32 -16.58 4.76 -2.90
CA GLN A 32 -17.84 5.02 -3.62
C GLN A 32 -19.09 4.61 -2.81
N ILE A 33 -18.98 3.56 -1.99
CA ILE A 33 -20.08 3.08 -1.14
C ILE A 33 -20.39 4.09 -0.03
N PHE A 34 -19.35 4.71 0.54
CA PHE A 34 -19.51 5.67 1.62
C PHE A 34 -19.83 7.09 1.12
N GLU A 35 -19.38 7.49 -0.07
CA GLU A 35 -19.69 8.81 -0.65
C GLU A 35 -21.14 8.95 -1.13
N ASN A 36 -21.80 7.85 -1.53
CA ASN A 36 -23.19 7.90 -2.01
C ASN A 36 -24.24 8.11 -0.91
N ASN A 37 -23.84 8.02 0.37
CA ASN A 37 -24.73 8.22 1.51
C ASN A 37 -24.34 9.50 2.26
N GLU A 38 -25.09 10.58 2.07
CA GLU A 38 -24.80 11.91 2.66
C GLU A 38 -24.66 11.90 4.20
N SER A 39 -25.28 10.93 4.90
CA SER A 39 -25.18 10.81 6.37
C SER A 39 -23.80 10.33 6.86
N HIS A 40 -22.93 9.81 5.98
CA HIS A 40 -21.66 9.18 6.36
C HIS A 40 -20.42 10.05 6.14
N THR A 41 -20.60 11.37 5.96
CA THR A 41 -19.51 12.33 5.69
C THR A 41 -18.37 12.25 6.73
N ASN A 42 -18.68 12.05 8.02
CA ASN A 42 -17.67 11.92 9.07
C ASN A 42 -16.83 10.63 8.97
N ALA A 43 -17.46 9.52 8.54
CA ALA A 43 -16.77 8.24 8.35
C ALA A 43 -15.82 8.30 7.16
N VAL A 44 -16.23 8.96 6.07
CA VAL A 44 -15.39 9.18 4.89
C VAL A 44 -14.16 10.03 5.24
N ILE A 45 -14.34 11.10 6.01
CA ILE A 45 -13.23 11.99 6.41
C ILE A 45 -12.26 11.28 7.36
N ALA A 46 -12.79 10.51 8.32
CA ALA A 46 -11.98 9.70 9.20
C ALA A 46 -11.16 8.68 8.38
N ASN A 47 -11.82 7.90 7.52
CA ASN A 47 -11.17 6.89 6.68
C ASN A 47 -10.04 7.50 5.83
N LEU A 48 -10.30 8.65 5.19
CA LEU A 48 -9.29 9.37 4.40
C LEU A 48 -8.08 9.78 5.25
N THR A 49 -8.31 10.26 6.48
CA THR A 49 -7.23 10.69 7.38
C THR A 49 -6.37 9.50 7.79
N TRP A 50 -6.99 8.37 8.15
CA TRP A 50 -6.29 7.14 8.49
C TRP A 50 -5.50 6.59 7.29
N THR A 51 -6.13 6.49 6.11
CA THR A 51 -5.47 6.04 4.89
C THR A 51 -4.24 6.90 4.58
N ARG A 52 -4.34 8.24 4.67
CA ARG A 52 -3.19 9.13 4.43
C ARG A 52 -2.03 8.84 5.39
N THR A 53 -2.33 8.65 6.68
CA THR A 53 -1.31 8.31 7.68
C THR A 53 -0.62 7.00 7.36
N TYR A 54 -1.37 5.94 7.03
CA TYR A 54 -0.80 4.63 6.69
C TYR A 54 0.06 4.65 5.42
N ILE A 55 -0.31 5.46 4.41
CA ILE A 55 0.47 5.57 3.18
C ILE A 55 1.81 6.28 3.44
N VAL A 56 1.82 7.33 4.25
CA VAL A 56 3.07 8.02 4.64
C VAL A 56 3.96 7.07 5.44
N MET A 57 3.38 6.31 6.37
CA MET A 57 4.12 5.29 7.12
C MET A 57 4.69 4.21 6.20
N ALA A 58 3.95 3.78 5.17
CA ALA A 58 4.43 2.82 4.18
C ALA A 58 5.58 3.36 3.32
N LEU A 59 5.59 4.67 3.02
CA LEU A 59 6.69 5.31 2.31
C LEU A 59 7.96 5.33 3.16
N ILE A 60 7.85 5.72 4.43
CA ILE A 60 8.97 5.66 5.39
C ILE A 60 9.47 4.22 5.51
N ALA A 61 8.56 3.25 5.66
CA ALA A 61 8.91 1.84 5.75
C ALA A 61 9.62 1.32 4.48
N ASN A 62 9.25 1.80 3.29
CA ASN A 62 9.95 1.41 2.06
C ASN A 62 11.40 1.94 2.03
N ILE A 63 11.63 3.15 2.52
CA ILE A 63 12.98 3.73 2.66
C ILE A 63 13.78 2.92 3.68
N THR A 64 13.21 2.68 4.87
CA THR A 64 13.85 1.87 5.92
C THR A 64 14.16 0.46 5.43
N TRP A 65 13.25 -0.16 4.67
CA TRP A 65 13.46 -1.49 4.08
C TRP A 65 14.65 -1.52 3.12
N PHE A 66 14.83 -0.49 2.30
CA PHE A 66 15.95 -0.40 1.36
C PHE A 66 17.29 -0.31 2.10
N PHE A 67 17.42 0.61 3.04
CA PHE A 67 18.64 0.74 3.86
C PHE A 67 18.91 -0.50 4.72
N ALA A 68 17.85 -1.10 5.29
CA ALA A 68 18.00 -2.33 6.06
C ALA A 68 18.44 -3.52 5.20
N SER A 69 17.96 -3.60 3.95
CA SER A 69 18.41 -4.63 2.99
C SER A 69 19.86 -4.40 2.56
N THR A 70 20.29 -3.14 2.44
CA THR A 70 21.68 -2.76 2.17
C THR A 70 22.59 -3.15 3.35
N GLY A 71 22.19 -2.83 4.59
CA GLY A 71 22.94 -3.23 5.79
C GLY A 71 23.02 -4.74 5.99
N ALA A 72 21.96 -5.47 5.62
CA ALA A 72 21.98 -6.93 5.61
C ALA A 72 22.97 -7.51 4.60
N MET A 73 23.11 -6.87 3.43
CA MET A 73 24.06 -7.27 2.37
C MET A 73 25.51 -6.93 2.75
N ALA A 74 25.71 -5.81 3.43
CA ALA A 74 27.04 -5.34 3.81
C ALA A 74 27.70 -6.18 4.92
N GLU A 75 26.90 -6.74 5.82
CA GLU A 75 27.38 -7.46 7.02
C GLU A 75 28.34 -6.65 7.94
N GLU A 76 28.51 -5.35 7.69
CA GLU A 76 29.36 -4.42 8.45
C GLU A 76 28.54 -3.43 9.30
N GLY A 77 27.51 -3.93 9.98
CA GLY A 77 26.67 -3.13 10.86
C GLY A 77 25.98 -1.93 10.17
N ILE A 78 25.76 -0.85 10.92
CA ILE A 78 25.06 0.36 10.45
C ILE A 78 25.92 1.14 9.44
N GLN A 79 27.24 1.07 9.57
CA GLN A 79 28.16 1.78 8.69
C GLN A 79 28.10 1.21 7.26
N GLY A 80 28.03 -0.13 7.13
CA GLY A 80 27.81 -0.79 5.85
C GLY A 80 26.46 -0.49 5.19
N ALA A 81 25.44 -0.12 5.96
CA ALA A 81 24.12 0.23 5.40
C ALA A 81 24.10 1.57 4.64
N ILE A 82 25.07 2.44 4.90
CA ILE A 82 25.22 3.77 4.27
C ILE A 82 26.50 3.82 3.43
N ASP A 83 27.18 2.68 3.25
CA ASP A 83 28.36 2.60 2.41
C ASP A 83 27.99 2.89 0.95
N ALA A 84 28.73 3.79 0.31
CA ALA A 84 28.40 4.28 -1.03
C ALA A 84 28.55 3.20 -2.11
N ASP A 85 29.52 2.29 -1.95
CA ASP A 85 29.78 1.23 -2.92
C ASP A 85 28.68 0.17 -2.84
N ILE A 86 28.28 -0.22 -1.63
CA ILE A 86 27.20 -1.18 -1.43
C ILE A 86 25.85 -0.58 -1.84
N LEU A 87 25.60 0.70 -1.54
CA LEU A 87 24.41 1.40 -2.01
C LEU A 87 24.33 1.42 -3.54
N ALA A 88 25.44 1.65 -4.24
CA ALA A 88 25.48 1.62 -5.70
C ALA A 88 25.11 0.24 -6.25
N ILE A 89 25.65 -0.83 -5.66
CA ILE A 89 25.30 -2.22 -6.02
C ILE A 89 23.82 -2.49 -5.76
N MET A 90 23.29 -2.05 -4.61
CA MET A 90 21.89 -2.25 -4.25
C MET A 90 20.93 -1.48 -5.17
N TRP A 91 21.34 -0.33 -5.69
CA TRP A 91 20.54 0.47 -6.63
C TRP A 91 20.46 -0.15 -8.04
N ASP A 92 21.52 -0.83 -8.48
CA ASP A 92 21.53 -1.56 -9.75
C ASP A 92 20.79 -2.92 -9.66
N SER A 93 20.51 -3.38 -8.43
CA SER A 93 19.82 -4.64 -8.18
C SER A 93 18.28 -4.56 -8.33
N SER A 94 17.64 -5.73 -8.30
CA SER A 94 16.17 -5.86 -8.24
C SER A 94 15.55 -5.22 -6.98
N VAL A 95 16.32 -5.07 -5.90
CA VAL A 95 15.89 -4.39 -4.68
C VAL A 95 15.72 -2.89 -4.92
N GLY A 96 16.65 -2.26 -5.64
CA GLY A 96 16.59 -0.84 -6.00
C GLY A 96 15.41 -0.53 -6.93
N THR A 97 15.26 -1.29 -8.01
CA THR A 97 14.11 -1.15 -8.92
C THR A 97 12.77 -1.38 -8.21
N GLY A 98 12.68 -2.39 -7.32
CA GLY A 98 11.51 -2.62 -6.48
C GLY A 98 11.23 -1.47 -5.51
N ALA A 99 12.25 -0.91 -4.85
CA ALA A 99 12.11 0.25 -3.96
C ALA A 99 11.59 1.48 -4.71
N LEU A 100 12.10 1.74 -5.92
CA LEU A 100 11.67 2.84 -6.77
C LEU A 100 10.21 2.70 -7.22
N LEU A 101 9.81 1.51 -7.69
CA LEU A 101 8.42 1.27 -8.09
C LEU A 101 7.45 1.40 -6.91
N ARG A 102 7.85 0.91 -5.73
CA ARG A 102 7.07 1.11 -4.50
C ARG A 102 6.93 2.57 -4.15
N ALA A 103 8.02 3.34 -4.21
CA ALA A 103 7.99 4.77 -3.97
C ALA A 103 7.08 5.50 -4.97
N LEU A 104 7.20 5.20 -6.27
CA LEU A 104 6.37 5.78 -7.32
C LEU A 104 4.88 5.48 -7.11
N GLY A 105 4.54 4.22 -6.80
CA GLY A 105 3.17 3.83 -6.49
C GLY A 105 2.62 4.59 -5.29
N LEU A 106 3.36 4.63 -4.18
CA LEU A 106 2.95 5.33 -2.95
C LEU A 106 2.82 6.84 -3.16
N VAL A 107 3.78 7.49 -3.83
CA VAL A 107 3.74 8.93 -4.12
C VAL A 107 2.55 9.26 -5.02
N THR A 108 2.28 8.43 -6.03
CA THR A 108 1.09 8.59 -6.89
C THR A 108 -0.20 8.54 -6.07
N ALA A 109 -0.31 7.61 -5.11
CA ALA A 109 -1.45 7.55 -4.19
C ALA A 109 -1.55 8.79 -3.30
N ILE A 110 -0.43 9.27 -2.73
CA ILE A 110 -0.42 10.48 -1.89
C ILE A 110 -0.92 11.69 -2.69
N ILE A 111 -0.40 11.88 -3.91
CA ILE A 111 -0.81 12.99 -4.79
C ILE A 111 -2.30 12.88 -5.11
N ALA A 112 -2.78 11.68 -5.50
CA ALA A 112 -4.19 11.45 -5.81
C ALA A 112 -5.13 11.73 -4.62
N LEU A 113 -4.67 11.51 -3.39
CA LEU A 113 -5.44 11.80 -2.16
C LEU A 113 -5.33 13.25 -1.70
N ALA A 114 -4.20 13.91 -1.94
CA ALA A 114 -3.96 15.30 -1.55
C ALA A 114 -4.71 16.31 -2.44
N LEU A 115 -4.92 15.97 -3.71
CA LEU A 115 -5.60 16.84 -4.66
C LEU A 115 -7.10 16.96 -4.32
N ARG A 116 -7.50 18.17 -3.87
CA ARG A 116 -8.90 18.55 -3.61
C ARG A 116 -9.56 18.92 -4.92
N PHE A 117 -10.08 17.91 -5.59
CA PHE A 117 -10.70 18.08 -6.88
C PHE A 117 -12.18 18.48 -6.76
N LYS A 118 -12.51 19.70 -7.20
CA LYS A 118 -13.85 20.30 -7.10
C LYS A 118 -14.85 19.88 -8.19
N LEU A 119 -14.44 19.08 -9.19
CA LEU A 119 -15.25 18.75 -10.37
C LEU A 119 -15.48 17.24 -10.51
N ALA A 120 -16.66 16.81 -10.99
CA ALA A 120 -17.03 15.40 -11.12
C ALA A 120 -16.10 14.59 -12.06
N VAL A 121 -15.66 15.19 -13.18
CA VAL A 121 -14.66 14.62 -14.12
C VAL A 121 -13.37 14.20 -13.41
N ASN A 122 -13.09 14.86 -12.30
CA ASN A 122 -11.86 14.75 -11.55
C ASN A 122 -11.92 13.62 -10.51
N SER A 123 -13.12 13.11 -10.20
CA SER A 123 -13.27 11.90 -9.37
C SER A 123 -12.84 10.64 -10.13
N TYR A 124 -13.16 10.54 -11.42
CA TYR A 124 -12.70 9.43 -12.28
C TYR A 124 -11.18 9.45 -12.46
N LEU A 125 -10.59 10.63 -12.64
CA LEU A 125 -9.13 10.78 -12.74
C LEU A 125 -8.42 10.40 -11.44
N LYS A 126 -9.00 10.77 -10.28
CA LYS A 126 -8.50 10.33 -8.97
C LYS A 126 -8.58 8.81 -8.82
N GLN A 127 -9.70 8.21 -9.23
CA GLN A 127 -9.88 6.76 -9.17
C GLN A 127 -8.90 6.02 -10.08
N SER A 128 -8.67 6.50 -11.30
CA SER A 128 -7.71 5.88 -12.22
C SER A 128 -6.27 6.01 -11.72
N ALA A 129 -5.89 7.14 -11.13
CA ALA A 129 -4.58 7.33 -10.52
C ALA A 129 -4.35 6.37 -9.33
N LEU A 130 -5.37 6.15 -8.50
CA LEU A 130 -5.30 5.19 -7.39
C LEU A 130 -5.23 3.74 -7.90
N MET A 131 -5.99 3.38 -8.93
CA MET A 131 -5.88 2.06 -9.56
C MET A 131 -4.52 1.83 -10.20
N LEU A 132 -3.96 2.83 -10.88
CA LEU A 132 -2.62 2.76 -11.44
C LEU A 132 -1.57 2.58 -10.33
N SER A 133 -1.70 3.31 -9.22
CA SER A 133 -0.85 3.13 -8.04
C SER A 133 -0.90 1.68 -7.53
N LEU A 134 -2.09 1.10 -7.38
CA LEU A 134 -2.25 -0.29 -6.94
C LEU A 134 -1.60 -1.29 -7.90
N LEU A 135 -1.73 -1.08 -9.21
CA LEU A 135 -1.09 -1.95 -10.21
C LEU A 135 0.44 -1.86 -10.17
N ILE A 136 0.99 -0.65 -10.03
CA ILE A 136 2.45 -0.45 -9.87
C ILE A 136 2.93 -1.15 -8.59
N LEU A 137 2.20 -0.99 -7.48
CA LEU A 137 2.54 -1.63 -6.21
C LEU A 137 2.45 -3.15 -6.31
N ALA A 138 1.41 -3.71 -6.93
CA ALA A 138 1.26 -5.14 -7.13
C ALA A 138 2.36 -5.72 -8.04
N TYR A 139 2.70 -5.01 -9.12
CA TYR A 139 3.81 -5.40 -10.00
C TYR A 139 5.16 -5.42 -9.26
N SER A 140 5.38 -4.51 -8.31
CA SER A 140 6.62 -4.48 -7.51
C SER A 140 6.91 -5.79 -6.74
N PHE A 141 5.88 -6.58 -6.42
CA PHE A 141 6.06 -7.89 -5.78
C PHE A 141 6.70 -8.92 -6.71
N THR A 142 6.52 -8.78 -8.03
CA THR A 142 7.06 -9.73 -9.01
C THR A 142 8.56 -9.58 -9.26
N LEU A 143 9.13 -8.46 -8.84
CA LEU A 143 10.54 -8.12 -9.06
C LEU A 143 11.46 -8.60 -7.93
N LEU A 144 10.92 -9.09 -6.82
CA LEU A 144 11.69 -9.32 -5.60
C LEU A 144 12.03 -10.79 -5.39
N GLY A 145 13.32 -11.08 -5.22
CA GLY A 145 13.84 -12.42 -4.94
C GLY A 145 13.54 -13.41 -6.07
N HIS A 146 13.45 -14.70 -5.75
CA HIS A 146 13.19 -15.78 -6.73
C HIS A 146 11.88 -15.64 -7.52
N ILE A 147 11.00 -14.72 -7.12
CA ILE A 147 9.77 -14.39 -7.86
C ILE A 147 10.11 -13.74 -9.21
N SER A 148 11.28 -13.09 -9.34
CA SER A 148 11.76 -12.55 -10.62
C SER A 148 12.00 -13.64 -11.67
N GLU A 149 12.33 -14.85 -11.23
CA GLU A 149 12.65 -16.00 -12.10
C GLU A 149 11.40 -16.79 -12.50
N LEU A 150 10.24 -16.48 -11.92
CA LEU A 150 8.99 -17.15 -12.26
C LEU A 150 8.52 -16.78 -13.68
N GLY A 151 7.80 -17.71 -14.29
CA GLY A 151 7.15 -17.55 -15.57
C GLY A 151 6.05 -16.47 -15.54
N THR A 152 5.68 -15.98 -16.73
CA THR A 152 4.71 -14.88 -16.88
C THR A 152 3.35 -15.20 -16.26
N ILE A 153 2.90 -16.46 -16.34
CA ILE A 153 1.61 -16.89 -15.78
C ILE A 153 1.63 -16.83 -14.25
N GLU A 154 2.72 -17.29 -13.63
CA GLU A 154 2.89 -17.32 -12.17
C GLU A 154 2.95 -15.89 -11.60
N LYS A 155 3.67 -14.99 -12.28
CA LYS A 155 3.68 -13.56 -11.95
C LYS A 155 2.29 -12.93 -12.05
N GLY A 156 1.53 -13.27 -13.11
CA GLY A 156 0.15 -12.82 -13.28
C GLY A 156 -0.77 -13.29 -12.16
N LEU A 157 -0.69 -14.57 -11.78
CA LEU A 157 -1.45 -15.13 -10.67
C LEU A 157 -1.09 -14.45 -9.34
N LEU A 158 0.19 -14.16 -9.11
CA LEU A 158 0.67 -13.49 -7.91
C LEU A 158 0.15 -12.04 -7.82
N ILE A 159 0.17 -11.29 -8.92
CA ILE A 159 -0.42 -9.94 -8.97
C ILE A 159 -1.90 -9.99 -8.61
N LEU A 160 -2.65 -10.92 -9.22
CA LEU A 160 -4.08 -11.09 -8.92
C LEU A 160 -4.29 -11.44 -7.45
N HIS A 161 -3.54 -12.41 -6.92
CA HIS A 161 -3.64 -12.82 -5.52
C HIS A 161 -3.40 -11.66 -4.57
N VAL A 162 -2.33 -10.91 -4.77
CA VAL A 162 -1.95 -9.76 -3.92
C VAL A 162 -3.00 -8.65 -4.00
N LEU A 163 -3.61 -8.41 -5.17
CA LEU A 163 -4.72 -7.47 -5.33
C LEU A 163 -5.99 -7.92 -4.59
N VAL A 164 -6.37 -9.20 -4.70
CA VAL A 164 -7.53 -9.76 -3.98
C VAL A 164 -7.31 -9.68 -2.47
N MET A 165 -6.12 -10.02 -2.00
CA MET A 165 -5.76 -9.91 -0.58
C MET A 165 -5.81 -8.47 -0.10
N ALA A 166 -5.29 -7.52 -0.89
CA ALA A 166 -5.36 -6.10 -0.55
C ALA A 166 -6.79 -5.55 -0.55
N TRP A 167 -7.62 -6.00 -1.49
CA TRP A 167 -9.04 -5.66 -1.52
C TRP A 167 -9.75 -6.16 -0.26
N TRP A 168 -9.55 -7.43 0.11
CA TRP A 168 -10.16 -8.03 1.30
C TRP A 168 -9.69 -7.37 2.59
N PHE A 169 -8.37 -7.27 2.81
CA PHE A 169 -7.83 -6.63 4.02
C PHE A 169 -8.16 -5.13 4.07
N GLY A 170 -8.16 -4.46 2.92
CA GLY A 170 -8.49 -3.05 2.80
C GLY A 170 -9.93 -2.74 3.18
N ALA A 171 -10.84 -3.70 3.08
CA ALA A 171 -12.24 -3.55 3.51
C ALA A 171 -12.39 -3.40 5.02
N LEU A 172 -11.50 -3.99 5.81
CA LEU A 172 -11.68 -4.11 7.26
C LEU A 172 -11.69 -2.75 7.98
N LEU A 173 -10.84 -1.81 7.56
CA LEU A 173 -10.77 -0.47 8.15
C LEU A 173 -12.07 0.35 7.94
N PRO A 174 -12.59 0.50 6.71
CA PRO A 174 -13.86 1.20 6.50
C PRO A 174 -15.03 0.51 7.20
N LEU A 175 -15.11 -0.82 7.20
CA LEU A 175 -16.16 -1.55 7.94
C LEU A 175 -16.08 -1.29 9.45
N LYS A 176 -14.89 -1.35 10.05
CA LYS A 176 -14.70 -1.07 11.48
C LYS A 176 -15.17 0.35 11.83
N GLN A 177 -14.85 1.33 10.99
CA GLN A 177 -15.31 2.70 11.19
C GLN A 177 -16.82 2.82 11.03
N ALA A 178 -17.40 2.11 10.07
CA ALA A 178 -18.84 2.07 9.87
C ALA A 178 -19.56 1.57 11.14
N CYS A 179 -19.08 0.48 11.75
CA CYS A 179 -19.64 -0.06 12.99
C CYS A 179 -19.62 0.92 14.17
N HIS A 180 -18.66 1.86 14.21
CA HIS A 180 -18.57 2.85 15.29
C HIS A 180 -19.38 4.11 15.05
N GLN A 181 -19.67 4.44 13.79
CA GLN A 181 -20.25 5.74 13.44
C GLN A 181 -21.69 5.66 12.93
N LEU A 182 -22.12 4.52 12.40
CA LEU A 182 -23.47 4.34 11.84
C LEU A 182 -24.45 3.83 12.90
N SER A 183 -25.72 4.22 12.75
CA SER A 183 -26.82 3.59 13.47
C SER A 183 -27.02 2.14 13.02
N TYR A 184 -27.72 1.34 13.83
CA TYR A 184 -27.99 -0.07 13.49
C TYR A 184 -28.67 -0.26 12.12
N ALA A 185 -29.64 0.60 11.79
CA ALA A 185 -30.37 0.53 10.53
C ALA A 185 -29.48 0.83 9.32
N GLU A 186 -28.65 1.87 9.40
CA GLU A 186 -27.71 2.24 8.35
C GLU A 186 -26.60 1.19 8.19
N LEU A 187 -26.09 0.66 9.30
CA LEU A 187 -25.08 -0.39 9.28
C LEU A 187 -25.61 -1.67 8.62
N HIS A 188 -26.86 -2.05 8.89
CA HIS A 188 -27.48 -3.22 8.29
C HIS A 188 -27.57 -3.10 6.76
N LEU A 189 -28.04 -1.95 6.26
CA LEU A 189 -28.10 -1.67 4.82
C LEU A 189 -26.71 -1.66 4.17
N LEU A 190 -25.71 -1.07 4.85
CA LEU A 190 -24.34 -1.05 4.36
C LEU A 190 -23.76 -2.47 4.27
N MET A 191 -23.94 -3.29 5.30
CA MET A 191 -23.50 -4.70 5.29
C MET A 191 -24.19 -5.53 4.20
N GLU A 192 -25.49 -5.33 3.97
CA GLU A 192 -26.22 -6.02 2.91
C GLU A 192 -25.71 -5.62 1.52
N SER A 193 -25.45 -4.33 1.31
CA SER A 193 -24.87 -3.83 0.05
C SER A 193 -23.45 -4.33 -0.19
N PHE A 194 -22.65 -4.47 0.88
CA PHE A 194 -21.30 -5.00 0.82
C PHE A 194 -21.28 -6.48 0.42
N GLY A 195 -22.22 -7.29 0.93
CA GLY A 195 -22.31 -8.71 0.61
C GLY A 195 -22.81 -9.04 -0.80
N LYS A 196 -23.30 -8.05 -1.56
CA LYS A 196 -23.82 -8.21 -2.93
C LYS A 196 -22.81 -7.89 -4.03
N GLN A 197 -21.56 -7.58 -3.69
CA GLN A 197 -20.46 -7.31 -4.62
C GLN A 197 -19.87 -8.60 -5.21
#